data_AF-A0A5J5QQM5-F1
#
_entry.id   AF-A0A5J5QQM5-F1
#
_cell.length_a   1.000
_cell.length_b   1.000
_cell.length_c   1.000
_cell.angle_alpha   90.00
_cell.angle_beta   90.00
_cell.angle_gamma   90.00
#
_symmetry.space_group_name_H-M   'P 1'
#
loop_
_entity.id
_entity.type
_entity.pdbx_description
1 polymer ?
#
loop_
_entity_poly.entity_id
_entity_poly.type
_entity_poly.pdbx_seq_one_letter_code
_entity_poly.pdbx_strand_id
1 'polypeptide(L)'
;METSVFVVHVEPVLASRIFVHAKRLGMASQGYAWIVTSKCMNHLQNLKDYSSISENMQGFIGFRSYKMKGSKEFDMLQLMNFITQMVNFEIVNVLGTEGERRVGFWTGKFTNKLSHGFAHGRHLFSSSGFETIIWPGGTSTIPKGRRMQTSSKTLRIAVPKSNGFPQLLKVDIDLQANISFSGFCIEVFKAAMAGLEHKVPYEFVPFEYNKTHIGEAYSDLVYQVYLQKYDAAVGDITITSNRSLYVDFTLPFTDMGIGMVSRLTPKENQNLWIFLKPLTPGLWLTIVGVYVLSALFIWLIERPAPVEQQTGQSNGEIGRMFGFSFSIFVFAHWEKLSSNLSRSVVVLWVFVLFILGSNYTATLTSMMTVQQIEFNTGKSIVGRGAGPVAQGAIGNPNFPNSHSKSIRLTSLEEYVKALSEGSKNGGVSAIIEEMPYINVMVEKYPTRYSKVGHVMPTTNGFGFAFRKGSPIAHDISREIAKLREDGTLQRLENEWFKNPIIDFDSRNTSDSVNPLTVRDFGGLFFINGIFLAITCFLFLTSLLYKNIHVMKEWGRLVKQYICMKIFKNKRDANAVHPKLDNL
;
A
#
# COMPACT_ATOMS: atom_id res chain seq x y z
N MET A 1 46.85 14.10 1.27
CA MET A 1 46.56 13.87 -0.15
C MET A 1 45.98 12.47 -0.27
N GLU A 2 44.76 12.40 -0.81
CA GLU A 2 44.05 11.15 -1.08
C GLU A 2 44.74 10.38 -2.21
N THR A 3 44.71 9.05 -2.19
CA THR A 3 45.38 8.24 -3.21
C THR A 3 44.38 7.59 -4.16
N SER A 4 44.48 7.88 -5.45
CA SER A 4 43.73 7.18 -6.49
C SER A 4 44.49 5.94 -6.98
N VAL A 5 43.85 4.77 -6.92
CA VAL A 5 44.46 3.49 -7.34
C VAL A 5 43.96 3.10 -8.72
N PHE A 6 44.88 2.83 -9.65
CA PHE A 6 44.58 2.40 -11.02
C PHE A 6 45.11 1.00 -11.26
N VAL A 7 44.25 0.08 -11.72
CA VAL A 7 44.64 -1.27 -12.15
C VAL A 7 44.61 -1.34 -13.67
N VAL A 8 45.75 -1.65 -14.27
CA VAL A 8 45.94 -1.62 -15.72
C VAL A 8 45.96 -3.04 -16.27
N HIS A 9 44.88 -3.39 -16.98
CA HIS A 9 44.68 -4.66 -17.66
C HIS A 9 44.29 -4.44 -19.12
N VAL A 10 45.26 -4.03 -19.94
CA VAL A 10 45.08 -3.76 -21.37
C VAL A 10 46.24 -4.31 -22.18
N GLU A 11 46.15 -4.25 -23.50
CA GLU A 11 47.24 -4.62 -24.41
C GLU A 11 48.49 -3.73 -24.18
N PRO A 12 49.72 -4.27 -24.24
CA PRO A 12 50.96 -3.53 -23.94
C PRO A 12 51.14 -2.23 -24.72
N VAL A 13 50.71 -2.20 -25.99
CA VAL A 13 50.80 -1.02 -26.86
C VAL A 13 49.84 0.08 -26.41
N LEU A 14 48.67 -0.28 -25.86
CA LEU A 14 47.73 0.68 -25.31
C LEU A 14 48.20 1.16 -23.93
N ALA A 15 48.73 0.24 -23.11
CA ALA A 15 49.29 0.57 -21.80
C ALA A 15 50.43 1.60 -21.91
N SER A 16 51.35 1.44 -22.88
CA SER A 16 52.45 2.39 -23.08
C SER A 16 51.94 3.81 -23.36
N ARG A 17 50.90 3.95 -24.19
CA ARG A 17 50.23 5.25 -24.45
C ARG A 17 49.57 5.80 -23.19
N ILE A 18 48.88 4.97 -22.42
CA ILE A 18 48.24 5.38 -21.15
C ILE A 18 49.29 5.93 -20.18
N PHE A 19 50.45 5.27 -20.04
CA PHE A 19 51.49 5.71 -19.10
C PHE A 19 52.10 7.06 -19.49
N VAL A 20 52.31 7.30 -20.79
CA VAL A 20 52.75 8.61 -21.30
C VAL A 20 51.74 9.71 -20.95
N HIS A 21 50.45 9.46 -21.18
CA HIS A 21 49.40 10.42 -20.84
C HIS A 21 49.26 10.61 -19.32
N ALA A 22 49.36 9.54 -18.54
CA ALA A 22 49.31 9.59 -17.08
C ALA A 22 50.43 10.47 -16.52
N LYS A 23 51.67 10.33 -17.00
CA LYS A 23 52.78 11.20 -16.60
C LYS A 23 52.54 12.65 -17.00
N ARG A 24 52.07 12.90 -18.24
CA ARG A 24 51.76 14.25 -18.73
C ARG A 24 50.68 14.96 -17.90
N LEU A 25 49.71 14.20 -17.38
CA LEU A 25 48.63 14.69 -16.53
C LEU A 25 49.02 14.79 -15.04
N GLY A 26 50.28 14.51 -14.69
CA GLY A 26 50.74 14.51 -13.30
C GLY A 26 50.22 13.32 -12.47
N MET A 27 49.61 12.32 -13.10
CA MET A 27 49.06 11.15 -12.41
C MET A 27 50.13 10.12 -12.01
N ALA A 28 51.40 10.41 -12.27
CA ALA A 28 52.57 9.66 -11.80
C ALA A 28 53.31 10.38 -10.64
N SER A 29 52.66 11.35 -9.99
CA SER A 29 53.16 12.02 -8.78
C SER A 29 52.48 11.51 -7.50
N GLN A 30 52.85 12.09 -6.35
CA GLN A 30 52.25 11.77 -5.06
C GLN A 30 50.71 11.92 -5.10
N GLY A 31 49.98 10.96 -4.52
CA GLY A 31 48.51 10.89 -4.58
C GLY A 31 47.95 9.88 -5.59
N TYR A 32 48.82 9.10 -6.24
CA TYR A 32 48.43 8.06 -7.19
C TYR A 32 49.14 6.75 -6.88
N ALA A 33 48.48 5.63 -7.17
CA ALA A 33 49.05 4.29 -7.11
C ALA A 33 48.63 3.51 -8.34
N TRP A 34 49.57 2.84 -8.99
CA TRP A 34 49.34 2.13 -10.25
C TRP A 34 49.77 0.68 -10.12
N ILE A 35 48.88 -0.22 -10.54
CA ILE A 35 49.08 -1.67 -10.53
C ILE A 35 48.98 -2.18 -11.96
N VAL A 36 50.07 -2.74 -12.48
CA VAL A 36 50.17 -3.31 -13.82
C VAL A 36 50.07 -4.82 -13.73
N THR A 37 49.06 -5.38 -14.36
CA THR A 37 48.80 -6.83 -14.33
C THR A 37 49.86 -7.62 -15.09
N SER A 38 50.01 -8.90 -14.76
CA SER A 38 50.97 -9.82 -15.40
C SER A 38 50.84 -9.93 -16.90
N LYS A 39 49.60 -9.97 -17.41
CA LYS A 39 49.32 -9.95 -18.85
C LYS A 39 49.91 -8.72 -19.55
N CYS A 40 49.98 -7.58 -18.87
CA CYS A 40 50.55 -6.37 -19.45
C CYS A 40 52.08 -6.33 -19.25
N MET A 41 52.53 -6.52 -18.02
CA MET A 41 53.93 -6.40 -17.63
C MET A 41 54.85 -7.42 -18.32
N ASN A 42 54.39 -8.66 -18.54
CA ASN A 42 55.18 -9.71 -19.20
C ASN A 42 55.57 -9.35 -20.63
N HIS A 43 54.71 -8.61 -21.33
CA HIS A 43 54.91 -8.28 -22.75
C HIS A 43 55.48 -6.88 -22.95
N LEU A 44 55.34 -5.97 -21.96
CA LEU A 44 55.94 -4.63 -21.99
C LEU A 44 57.46 -4.67 -22.16
N GLN A 45 58.16 -5.61 -21.52
CA GLN A 45 59.63 -5.74 -21.61
C GLN A 45 60.14 -6.16 -23.00
N ASN A 46 59.28 -6.77 -23.82
CA ASN A 46 59.65 -7.20 -25.17
C ASN A 46 59.52 -6.05 -26.19
N LEU A 47 59.01 -4.88 -25.77
CA LEU A 47 58.95 -3.70 -26.62
C LEU A 47 60.36 -3.06 -26.68
N LYS A 48 60.79 -2.69 -27.89
CA LYS A 48 62.09 -2.04 -28.12
C LYS A 48 62.27 -0.75 -27.31
N ASP A 49 61.17 -0.07 -27.00
CA ASP A 49 61.16 1.22 -26.31
C ASP A 49 60.88 1.10 -24.81
N TYR A 50 61.11 -0.08 -24.21
CA TYR A 50 60.77 -0.33 -22.81
C TYR A 50 61.44 0.68 -21.84
N SER A 51 62.68 1.08 -22.11
CA SER A 51 63.38 2.10 -21.31
C SER A 51 62.63 3.43 -21.27
N SER A 52 62.16 3.91 -22.42
CA SER A 52 61.37 5.14 -22.51
C SER A 52 59.98 4.99 -21.88
N ILE A 53 59.43 3.78 -21.84
CA ILE A 53 58.15 3.49 -21.19
C ILE A 53 58.32 3.42 -19.66
N SER A 54 59.38 2.79 -19.17
CA SER A 54 59.64 2.62 -17.73
C SER A 54 59.85 3.97 -17.03
N GLU A 55 60.43 4.95 -17.72
CA GLU A 55 60.49 6.36 -17.28
C GLU A 55 59.11 6.95 -16.95
N ASN A 56 58.04 6.48 -17.59
CA ASN A 56 56.68 6.95 -17.35
C ASN A 56 55.95 6.19 -16.26
N MET A 57 56.60 5.16 -15.71
CA MET A 57 56.02 4.24 -14.74
C MET A 57 56.72 4.33 -13.38
N GLN A 58 57.41 5.43 -13.09
CA GLN A 58 58.11 5.58 -11.81
C GLN A 58 57.14 5.48 -10.62
N GLY A 59 57.41 4.51 -9.75
CA GLY A 59 56.59 4.17 -8.58
C GLY A 59 55.42 3.21 -8.86
N PHE A 60 55.35 2.62 -10.06
CA PHE A 60 54.28 1.69 -10.43
C PHE A 60 54.63 0.27 -9.99
N ILE A 61 53.63 -0.49 -9.56
CA ILE A 61 53.79 -1.89 -9.15
C ILE A 61 53.37 -2.80 -10.31
N GLY A 62 54.29 -3.62 -10.80
CA GLY A 62 54.03 -4.62 -11.83
C GLY A 62 54.02 -6.04 -11.26
N PHE A 63 53.13 -6.88 -11.78
CA PHE A 63 53.17 -8.33 -11.57
C PHE A 63 53.79 -8.99 -12.79
N ARG A 64 54.65 -10.00 -12.63
CA ARG A 64 55.23 -10.79 -13.73
C ARG A 64 55.00 -12.27 -13.51
N SER A 65 54.72 -13.03 -14.56
CA SER A 65 54.62 -14.49 -14.46
C SER A 65 56.00 -15.10 -14.26
N TYR A 66 56.18 -15.88 -13.21
CA TYR A 66 57.45 -16.52 -12.89
C TYR A 66 57.35 -18.04 -13.09
N LYS A 67 58.11 -18.59 -14.03
CA LYS A 67 58.29 -20.05 -14.21
C LYS A 67 59.49 -20.52 -13.38
N MET A 68 59.27 -21.47 -12.46
CA MET A 68 60.38 -22.12 -11.74
C MET A 68 61.21 -22.93 -12.74
N LYS A 69 62.50 -22.57 -12.91
CA LYS A 69 63.45 -23.41 -13.65
C LYS A 69 63.86 -24.58 -12.77
N GLY A 70 63.28 -25.77 -13.00
CA GLY A 70 63.77 -27.00 -12.40
C GLY A 70 62.72 -28.10 -12.22
N SER A 71 62.28 -28.73 -13.29
CA SER A 71 62.19 -30.20 -13.44
C SER A 71 61.63 -30.52 -14.83
N LYS A 72 62.28 -31.43 -15.56
CA LYS A 72 61.77 -31.94 -16.85
C LYS A 72 60.47 -32.75 -16.70
N GLU A 73 60.01 -33.00 -15.48
CA GLU A 73 58.71 -33.64 -15.18
C GLU A 73 57.52 -32.67 -15.28
N PHE A 74 57.75 -31.35 -15.28
CA PHE A 74 56.68 -30.35 -15.27
C PHE A 74 56.11 -29.99 -16.66
N ASP A 75 56.76 -30.42 -17.74
CA ASP A 75 56.25 -30.18 -19.11
C ASP A 75 55.17 -31.21 -19.50
N MET A 76 55.18 -32.43 -18.94
CA MET A 76 54.12 -33.40 -19.21
C MET A 76 52.80 -33.10 -18.48
N LEU A 77 52.85 -32.43 -17.32
CA LEU A 77 51.67 -32.04 -16.53
C LEU A 77 50.99 -30.76 -17.03
N GLN A 78 51.62 -30.00 -17.95
CA GLN A 78 51.02 -28.79 -18.53
C GLN A 78 49.90 -29.07 -19.53
N LEU A 79 49.81 -30.28 -20.10
CA LEU A 79 48.77 -30.61 -21.07
C LEU A 79 47.42 -30.96 -20.43
N MET A 80 47.38 -31.27 -19.13
CA MET A 80 46.20 -31.91 -18.50
C MET A 80 45.48 -31.09 -17.44
N ASN A 81 45.87 -29.83 -17.19
CA ASN A 81 45.22 -28.97 -16.18
C ASN A 81 44.96 -27.55 -16.72
N PHE A 82 43.91 -27.41 -17.52
CA PHE A 82 43.44 -26.12 -18.02
C PHE A 82 42.63 -25.29 -16.99
N ILE A 83 42.45 -25.76 -15.74
CA ILE A 83 41.53 -25.10 -14.79
C ILE A 83 42.18 -24.65 -13.46
N THR A 84 43.40 -25.06 -13.12
CA THR A 84 44.10 -24.53 -11.92
C THR A 84 45.60 -24.48 -12.12
N GLN A 85 46.08 -23.48 -12.86
CA GLN A 85 47.50 -23.13 -12.82
C GLN A 85 47.79 -22.39 -11.52
N MET A 86 48.65 -22.96 -10.66
CA MET A 86 49.37 -22.21 -9.64
C MET A 86 50.31 -21.22 -10.35
N VAL A 87 49.80 -20.03 -10.69
CA VAL A 87 50.60 -18.99 -11.32
C VAL A 87 51.38 -18.27 -10.22
N ASN A 88 52.68 -18.52 -10.16
CA ASN A 88 53.57 -17.75 -9.29
C ASN A 88 53.86 -16.41 -9.97
N PHE A 89 53.71 -15.32 -9.21
CA PHE A 89 53.99 -13.99 -9.71
C PHE A 89 55.21 -13.39 -9.02
N GLU A 90 56.09 -12.77 -9.80
CA GLU A 90 57.11 -11.85 -9.31
C GLU A 90 56.49 -10.46 -9.21
N ILE A 91 56.57 -9.83 -8.04
CA ILE A 91 56.13 -8.46 -7.80
C ILE A 91 57.32 -7.54 -7.96
N VAL A 92 57.19 -6.52 -8.81
CA VAL A 92 58.24 -5.56 -9.11
C VAL A 92 57.75 -4.13 -8.96
N ASN A 93 58.64 -3.27 -8.48
CA ASN A 93 58.43 -1.84 -8.37
C ASN A 93 59.28 -1.14 -9.43
N VAL A 94 58.67 -0.34 -10.29
CA VAL A 94 59.36 0.34 -11.40
C VAL A 94 59.93 1.67 -10.89
N LEU A 95 61.23 1.89 -11.06
CA LEU A 95 61.95 3.05 -10.53
C LEU A 95 62.29 4.11 -11.60
N GLY A 96 61.67 4.03 -12.78
CA GLY A 96 61.92 4.99 -13.86
C GLY A 96 63.17 4.63 -14.67
N THR A 97 64.09 5.59 -14.81
CA THR A 97 65.39 5.42 -15.48
C THR A 97 66.35 4.51 -14.72
N GLU A 98 66.15 4.34 -13.40
CA GLU A 98 66.97 3.49 -12.54
C GLU A 98 66.64 1.99 -12.67
N GLY A 99 65.69 1.65 -13.55
CA GLY A 99 65.27 0.28 -13.83
C GLY A 99 64.14 -0.19 -12.93
N GLU A 100 64.14 -1.49 -12.62
CA GLU A 100 63.11 -2.13 -11.80
C GLU A 100 63.73 -2.75 -10.56
N ARG A 101 62.99 -2.67 -9.45
CA ARG A 101 63.34 -3.33 -8.19
C ARG A 101 62.39 -4.50 -7.93
N ARG A 102 62.94 -5.66 -7.59
CA ARG A 102 62.13 -6.83 -7.20
C ARG A 102 61.68 -6.69 -5.74
N VAL A 103 60.38 -6.73 -5.51
CA VAL A 103 59.79 -6.63 -4.16
C VAL A 103 59.63 -8.00 -3.52
N GLY A 104 59.24 -9.03 -4.29
CA GLY A 104 59.06 -10.39 -3.80
C GLY A 104 58.31 -11.31 -4.74
N PHE A 105 57.99 -12.52 -4.27
CA PHE A 105 57.18 -13.50 -5.02
C PHE A 105 55.85 -13.77 -4.32
N TRP A 106 54.78 -13.77 -5.11
CA TRP A 106 53.47 -14.25 -4.71
C TRP A 106 53.28 -15.67 -5.23
N THR A 107 53.12 -16.64 -4.32
CA THR A 107 52.88 -18.04 -4.65
C THR A 107 51.45 -18.39 -4.28
N GLY A 108 50.73 -19.08 -5.18
CA GLY A 108 49.30 -19.36 -5.06
C GLY A 108 48.88 -20.33 -3.96
N LYS A 109 49.70 -20.54 -2.92
CA LYS A 109 49.21 -21.17 -1.68
C LYS A 109 48.33 -20.14 -0.98
N PHE A 110 47.14 -20.53 -0.54
CA PHE A 110 46.21 -19.69 0.23
C PHE A 110 46.79 -19.31 1.61
N THR A 111 47.89 -18.56 1.61
CA THR A 111 48.50 -17.96 2.78
C THR A 111 48.70 -16.48 2.48
N ASN A 112 48.35 -15.62 3.45
CA ASN A 112 48.54 -14.17 3.36
C ASN A 112 50.03 -13.75 3.44
N LYS A 113 50.97 -14.62 3.06
CA LYS A 113 52.41 -14.42 3.21
C LYS A 113 53.10 -14.52 1.86
N LEU A 114 53.71 -13.42 1.44
CA LEU A 114 54.69 -13.38 0.35
C LEU A 114 55.93 -14.19 0.77
N SER A 115 56.49 -14.98 -0.14
CA SER A 115 57.64 -15.84 0.13
C SER A 115 58.95 -15.20 -0.34
N HIS A 116 59.99 -15.22 0.49
CA HIS A 116 61.37 -15.00 0.03
C HIS A 116 61.78 -16.19 -0.84
N GLY A 117 62.46 -15.93 -1.96
CA GLY A 117 62.79 -16.95 -2.95
C GLY A 117 63.48 -18.20 -2.37
N PHE A 118 63.30 -19.33 -3.06
CA PHE A 118 63.96 -20.59 -2.69
C PHE A 118 65.44 -20.53 -3.04
N ALA A 119 66.31 -20.63 -2.03
CA ALA A 119 67.75 -20.52 -2.15
C ALA A 119 68.36 -21.70 -2.94
N HIS A 120 69.05 -21.41 -4.04
CA HIS A 120 70.15 -22.22 -4.58
C HIS A 120 71.15 -21.28 -5.29
N GLY A 121 72.23 -20.93 -4.60
CA GLY A 121 73.31 -20.09 -5.13
C GLY A 121 73.84 -19.13 -4.07
N ARG A 122 75.07 -19.37 -3.61
CA ARG A 122 75.76 -18.60 -2.57
C ARG A 122 75.85 -17.11 -2.93
N HIS A 123 75.15 -16.26 -2.21
CA HIS A 123 75.59 -14.90 -1.87
C HIS A 123 74.80 -14.41 -0.66
N LEU A 124 75.51 -13.96 0.39
CA LEU A 124 74.92 -13.44 1.62
C LEU A 124 74.10 -12.17 1.32
N PHE A 125 72.80 -12.19 1.62
CA PHE A 125 72.06 -10.97 1.91
C PHE A 125 71.20 -11.16 3.17
N SER A 126 71.32 -10.16 4.03
CA SER A 126 70.83 -10.04 5.40
C SER A 126 69.31 -10.24 5.54
N SER A 127 68.94 -10.87 6.66
CA SER A 127 67.59 -10.98 7.19
C SER A 127 67.02 -9.63 7.64
N SER A 128 66.07 -9.05 6.90
CA SER A 128 64.94 -8.25 7.44
C SER A 128 64.12 -7.56 6.33
N GLY A 129 62.82 -7.90 6.23
CA GLY A 129 61.79 -7.12 5.53
C GLY A 129 61.75 -7.25 4.00
N PHE A 130 60.55 -7.17 3.42
CA PHE A 130 60.40 -6.91 1.97
C PHE A 130 61.11 -5.61 1.60
N GLU A 131 61.72 -5.55 0.42
CA GLU A 131 62.30 -4.30 -0.06
C GLU A 131 61.23 -3.20 -0.11
N THR A 132 61.56 -2.02 0.40
CA THR A 132 60.61 -0.92 0.54
C THR A 132 60.11 -0.46 -0.83
N ILE A 133 58.78 -0.47 -1.02
CA ILE A 133 58.12 0.03 -2.22
C ILE A 133 58.22 1.56 -2.23
N ILE A 134 58.72 2.09 -3.34
CA ILE A 134 58.74 3.52 -3.65
C ILE A 134 57.51 3.81 -4.50
N TRP A 135 56.66 4.70 -4.03
CA TRP A 135 55.41 5.10 -4.68
C TRP A 135 55.63 6.27 -5.64
N PRO A 136 54.66 6.56 -6.53
CA PRO A 136 54.75 7.70 -7.45
C PRO A 136 55.03 9.01 -6.70
N GLY A 137 55.96 9.82 -7.20
CA GLY A 137 56.50 10.98 -6.48
C GLY A 137 57.69 10.70 -5.54
N GLY A 138 58.23 9.47 -5.53
CA GLY A 138 59.50 9.14 -4.84
C GLY A 138 59.37 8.83 -3.35
N THR A 139 58.16 8.69 -2.82
CA THR A 139 57.93 8.46 -1.39
C THR A 139 57.91 6.97 -1.03
N SER A 140 58.59 6.58 0.05
CA SER A 140 58.52 5.21 0.60
C SER A 140 57.30 4.95 1.49
N THR A 141 56.54 6.00 1.82
CA THR A 141 55.35 5.92 2.67
C THR A 141 54.16 5.37 1.89
N ILE A 142 53.51 4.33 2.43
CA ILE A 142 52.31 3.73 1.82
C ILE A 142 51.23 4.82 1.64
N PRO A 143 50.74 5.04 0.41
CA PRO A 143 49.70 6.01 0.15
C PRO A 143 48.45 5.61 0.92
N LYS A 144 47.91 6.54 1.72
CA LYS A 144 46.67 6.28 2.45
C LYS A 144 45.53 6.17 1.42
N GLY A 145 44.91 4.99 1.31
CA GLY A 145 43.73 4.77 0.48
C GLY A 145 42.53 5.59 0.99
N ARG A 146 41.39 5.54 0.28
CA ARG A 146 40.11 6.09 0.76
C ARG A 146 39.70 5.42 2.09
N ARG A 147 40.29 5.87 3.19
CA ARG A 147 39.55 6.05 4.43
C ARG A 147 39.05 7.47 4.38
N MET A 148 37.75 7.62 4.56
CA MET A 148 37.05 8.87 4.78
C MET A 148 37.95 9.76 5.65
N GLN A 149 38.71 10.67 5.03
CA GLN A 149 39.10 11.86 5.76
C GLN A 149 37.77 12.56 5.91
N THR A 150 37.15 12.36 7.07
CA THR A 150 36.21 13.33 7.62
C THR A 150 36.96 14.64 7.59
N SER A 151 36.83 15.36 6.50
CA SER A 151 36.92 16.80 6.52
C SER A 151 36.14 17.19 7.78
N SER A 152 36.76 17.95 8.68
CA SER A 152 36.09 18.53 9.85
C SER A 152 34.92 19.45 9.47
N LYS A 153 34.50 19.45 8.21
CA LYS A 153 33.42 20.22 7.65
C LYS A 153 32.09 19.58 7.99
N THR A 154 31.34 20.27 8.83
CA THR A 154 29.92 20.04 9.08
C THR A 154 29.15 20.04 7.76
N LEU A 155 28.38 18.98 7.50
CA LEU A 155 27.53 18.89 6.32
C LEU A 155 26.34 19.85 6.44
N ARG A 156 26.06 20.60 5.39
CA ARG A 156 24.88 21.48 5.32
C ARG A 156 23.72 20.72 4.67
N ILE A 157 22.71 20.41 5.46
CA ILE A 157 21.55 19.62 5.06
C ILE A 157 20.37 20.56 4.82
N ALA A 158 19.96 20.71 3.56
CA ALA A 158 18.82 21.56 3.22
C ALA A 158 17.49 20.90 3.59
N VAL A 159 16.57 21.67 4.18
CA VAL A 159 15.24 21.19 4.59
C VAL A 159 14.17 22.15 4.06
N PRO A 160 13.15 21.68 3.31
CA PRO A 160 12.10 22.57 2.83
C PRO A 160 11.30 23.18 3.99
N LYS A 161 10.98 24.47 3.90
CA LYS A 161 10.35 25.23 5.01
C LYS A 161 8.95 24.73 5.39
N SER A 162 8.19 24.17 4.46
CA SER A 162 6.85 23.66 4.69
C SER A 162 6.42 22.71 3.59
N ASN A 163 5.53 21.78 3.90
CA ASN A 163 4.93 20.85 2.96
C ASN A 163 3.40 20.70 3.13
N GLY A 164 2.76 21.52 3.99
CA GLY A 164 1.33 21.39 4.30
C GLY A 164 0.95 20.19 5.17
N PHE A 165 1.91 19.36 5.59
CA PHE A 165 1.75 18.16 6.41
C PHE A 165 2.79 18.15 7.56
N PRO A 166 2.48 18.81 8.68
CA PRO A 166 3.43 18.97 9.79
C PRO A 166 3.87 17.64 10.43
N GLN A 167 3.11 16.56 10.25
CA GLN A 167 3.48 15.20 10.68
C GLN A 167 4.70 14.67 9.91
N LEU A 168 4.81 15.00 8.63
CA LEU A 168 5.92 14.58 7.77
C LEU A 168 7.13 15.49 7.94
N LEU A 169 6.90 16.80 7.95
CA LEU A 169 7.93 17.80 8.09
C LEU A 169 7.37 19.12 8.62
N LYS A 170 8.01 19.67 9.65
CA LYS A 170 7.68 20.96 10.24
C LYS A 170 8.95 21.72 10.57
N VAL A 171 9.01 22.98 10.13
CA VAL A 171 10.08 23.92 10.48
C VAL A 171 9.45 25.07 11.25
N ASP A 172 9.71 25.13 12.55
CA ASP A 172 9.23 26.21 13.42
C ASP A 172 10.36 27.21 13.66
N ILE A 173 10.01 28.50 13.64
CA ILE A 173 10.92 29.59 13.94
C ILE A 173 10.40 30.25 15.22
N ASP A 174 11.14 30.11 16.32
CA ASP A 174 10.79 30.72 17.59
C ASP A 174 10.90 32.25 17.52
N LEU A 175 10.25 32.94 18.46
CA LEU A 175 10.31 34.41 18.61
C LEU A 175 11.75 34.95 18.78
N GLN A 176 12.69 34.09 19.19
CA GLN A 176 14.13 34.39 19.31
C GLN A 176 14.93 34.06 18.04
N ALA A 177 14.25 33.83 16.90
CA ALA A 177 14.84 33.40 15.63
C ALA A 177 15.57 32.05 15.66
N ASN A 178 15.32 31.21 16.68
CA ASN A 178 15.84 29.85 16.71
C ASN A 178 14.99 28.94 15.82
N ILE A 179 15.64 28.12 14.99
CA ILE A 179 14.96 27.29 13.99
C ILE A 179 14.98 25.85 14.46
N SER A 180 13.79 25.28 14.65
CA SER A 180 13.62 23.88 15.03
C SER A 180 13.05 23.07 13.86
N PHE A 181 13.59 21.86 13.70
CA PHE A 181 13.22 20.93 12.64
C PHE A 181 12.63 19.68 13.27
N SER A 182 11.39 19.34 12.90
CA SER A 182 10.64 18.21 13.42
C SER A 182 9.82 17.54 12.31
N GLY A 183 9.28 16.35 12.59
CA GLY A 183 8.53 15.54 11.63
C GLY A 183 9.21 14.22 11.30
N PHE A 184 8.42 13.28 10.77
CA PHE A 184 8.84 11.93 10.43
C PHE A 184 10.14 11.90 9.59
N CYS A 185 10.23 12.70 8.52
CA CYS A 185 11.40 12.71 7.64
C CYS A 185 12.69 13.13 8.36
N ILE A 186 12.57 14.03 9.35
CA ILE A 186 13.72 14.53 10.12
C ILE A 186 14.19 13.47 11.11
N GLU A 187 13.27 12.80 11.80
CA GLU A 187 13.62 11.76 12.78
C GLU A 187 14.21 10.52 12.11
N VAL A 188 13.69 10.12 10.94
CA VAL A 188 14.30 9.04 10.15
C VAL A 188 15.73 9.40 9.73
N PHE A 189 15.98 10.63 9.28
CA PHE A 189 17.32 11.08 8.93
C PHE A 189 18.27 11.06 10.13
N LYS A 190 17.84 11.60 11.28
CA LYS A 190 18.64 11.59 12.53
C LYS A 190 18.96 10.15 12.96
N ALA A 191 17.98 9.25 12.92
CA ALA A 191 18.17 7.84 13.26
C ALA A 191 19.19 7.16 12.32
N ALA A 192 19.09 7.39 11.02
CA ALA A 192 20.03 6.85 10.04
C ALA A 192 21.45 7.42 10.23
N MET A 193 21.59 8.72 10.50
CA MET A 193 22.88 9.34 10.81
C MET A 193 23.50 8.82 12.10
N ALA A 194 22.68 8.51 13.12
CA ALA A 194 23.13 7.96 14.39
C ALA A 194 23.63 6.50 14.27
N GLY A 195 23.12 5.74 13.29
CA GLY A 195 23.53 4.36 13.01
C GLY A 195 24.88 4.23 12.29
N LEU A 196 25.43 5.33 11.76
CA LEU A 196 26.71 5.32 11.06
C LEU A 196 27.88 4.99 12.01
N GLU A 197 28.81 4.15 11.56
CA GLU A 197 30.02 3.78 12.32
C GLU A 197 30.89 4.99 12.70
N HIS A 198 30.84 6.05 11.88
CA HIS A 198 31.59 7.28 12.07
C HIS A 198 30.63 8.44 12.29
N LYS A 199 30.85 9.22 13.36
CA LYS A 199 30.07 10.44 13.61
C LYS A 199 30.41 11.49 12.56
N VAL A 200 29.46 11.78 11.69
CA VAL A 200 29.54 12.86 10.70
C VAL A 200 28.81 14.08 11.25
N PRO A 201 29.48 15.22 11.48
CA PRO A 201 28.81 16.44 11.92
C PRO A 201 27.93 16.98 10.79
N TYR A 202 26.71 17.41 11.13
CA TYR A 202 25.77 18.02 10.19
C TYR A 202 24.94 19.11 10.86
N GLU A 203 24.45 20.05 10.06
CA GLU A 203 23.50 21.09 10.47
C GLU A 203 22.35 21.16 9.47
N PHE A 204 21.14 21.40 9.98
CA PHE A 204 19.97 21.64 9.13
C PHE A 204 19.90 23.11 8.75
N VAL A 205 19.65 23.38 7.47
CA VAL A 205 19.49 24.72 6.92
C VAL A 205 18.13 24.81 6.25
N PRO A 206 17.27 25.77 6.61
CA PRO A 206 15.97 25.90 5.99
C PRO A 206 16.14 26.38 4.53
N PHE A 207 15.40 25.75 3.63
CA PHE A 207 15.32 26.14 2.23
C PHE A 207 14.03 26.92 2.00
N GLU A 208 14.19 28.20 1.65
CA GLU A 208 13.07 29.08 1.32
C GLU A 208 12.75 29.00 -0.17
N TYR A 209 11.47 28.91 -0.48
CA TYR A 209 10.97 28.87 -1.85
C TYR A 209 9.61 29.56 -1.95
N ASN A 210 9.25 30.00 -3.16
CA ASN A 210 7.98 30.66 -3.39
C ASN A 210 6.84 29.62 -3.45
N LYS A 211 5.81 29.78 -2.60
CA LYS A 211 4.78 28.76 -2.31
C LYS A 211 3.89 28.39 -3.51
N THR A 212 3.87 29.18 -4.57
CA THR A 212 2.95 29.00 -5.71
C THR A 212 3.24 27.73 -6.54
N HIS A 213 4.50 27.23 -6.54
CA HIS A 213 4.91 26.06 -7.33
C HIS A 213 5.69 25.01 -6.51
N ILE A 214 5.03 24.36 -5.54
CA ILE A 214 5.64 23.33 -4.66
C ILE A 214 6.42 22.25 -5.46
N GLY A 215 5.89 21.75 -6.58
CA GLY A 215 6.60 20.76 -7.41
C GLY A 215 7.92 21.27 -8.03
N GLU A 216 7.97 22.55 -8.40
CA GLU A 216 9.18 23.22 -8.90
C GLU A 216 10.15 23.47 -7.74
N ALA A 217 9.64 23.87 -6.57
CA ALA A 217 10.46 24.12 -5.38
C ALA A 217 11.28 22.93 -4.90
N TYR A 218 10.73 21.71 -4.92
CA TYR A 218 11.49 20.51 -4.55
C TYR A 218 12.52 20.13 -5.63
N SER A 219 12.24 20.47 -6.88
CA SER A 219 13.20 20.27 -7.97
C SER A 219 14.34 21.28 -7.87
N ASP A 220 14.04 22.53 -7.50
CA ASP A 220 15.01 23.57 -7.19
C ASP A 220 15.87 23.19 -5.97
N LEU A 221 15.25 22.68 -4.90
CA LEU A 221 15.96 22.17 -3.71
C LEU A 221 17.01 21.13 -4.10
N VAL A 222 16.60 20.13 -4.89
CA VAL A 222 17.51 19.10 -5.42
C VAL A 222 18.59 19.71 -6.32
N TYR A 223 18.23 20.67 -7.16
CA TYR A 223 19.18 21.37 -8.01
C TYR A 223 20.22 22.17 -7.21
N GLN A 224 19.85 22.77 -6.07
CA GLN A 224 20.80 23.45 -5.18
C GLN A 224 21.81 22.49 -4.53
N VAL A 225 21.43 21.22 -4.31
CA VAL A 225 22.38 20.17 -3.88
C VAL A 225 23.37 19.87 -5.01
N TYR A 226 22.89 19.77 -6.26
CA TYR A 226 23.74 19.59 -7.44
C TYR A 226 24.73 20.74 -7.64
N LEU A 227 24.28 22.00 -7.44
CA LEU A 227 25.13 23.20 -7.45
C LEU A 227 26.09 23.28 -6.24
N GLN A 228 26.07 22.29 -5.35
CA GLN A 228 26.93 22.19 -4.15
C GLN A 228 26.73 23.35 -3.17
N LYS A 229 25.59 24.03 -3.22
CA LYS A 229 25.19 24.99 -2.18
C LYS A 229 24.90 24.24 -0.87
N TYR A 230 24.33 23.05 -0.97
CA TYR A 230 24.10 22.14 0.14
C TYR A 230 24.77 20.79 -0.12
N ASP A 231 25.10 20.08 0.95
CA ASP A 231 25.72 18.75 0.86
C ASP A 231 24.68 17.64 0.65
N ALA A 232 23.48 17.85 1.19
CA ALA A 232 22.33 16.99 1.03
C ALA A 232 21.01 17.77 1.19
N ALA A 233 19.89 17.14 0.87
CA ALA A 233 18.55 17.62 1.18
C ALA A 233 17.70 16.52 1.83
N VAL A 234 16.93 16.92 2.84
CA VAL A 234 16.09 16.05 3.68
C VAL A 234 14.68 16.60 3.72
N GLY A 235 13.70 15.71 3.60
CA GLY A 235 12.28 16.01 3.62
C GLY A 235 11.49 14.91 2.94
N ASP A 236 10.25 15.21 2.62
CA ASP A 236 9.33 14.46 1.78
C ASP A 236 9.68 14.56 0.28
N ILE A 237 10.96 14.33 -0.04
CA ILE A 237 11.48 14.44 -1.40
C ILE A 237 11.20 13.14 -2.16
N THR A 238 10.22 13.18 -3.04
CA THR A 238 9.93 12.06 -3.93
C THR A 238 11.06 11.81 -4.93
N ILE A 239 11.52 10.56 -4.99
CA ILE A 239 12.49 10.08 -5.96
C ILE A 239 11.82 10.09 -7.35
N THR A 240 12.45 10.75 -8.33
CA THR A 240 11.96 10.79 -9.72
C THR A 240 13.13 10.66 -10.69
N SER A 241 12.89 10.11 -11.88
CA SER A 241 13.92 9.94 -12.91
C SER A 241 14.65 11.24 -13.25
N ASN A 242 13.91 12.35 -13.38
CA ASN A 242 14.50 13.67 -13.66
C ASN A 242 15.44 14.14 -12.53
N ARG A 243 15.01 14.01 -11.26
CA ARG A 243 15.84 14.41 -10.11
C ARG A 243 17.09 13.54 -9.96
N SER A 244 16.97 12.23 -10.22
CA SER A 244 18.10 11.28 -10.16
C SER A 244 19.21 11.55 -11.19
N LEU A 245 18.99 12.42 -12.17
CA LEU A 245 20.06 12.86 -13.07
C LEU A 245 21.06 13.77 -12.36
N TYR A 246 20.62 14.53 -11.35
CA TYR A 246 21.40 15.59 -10.69
C TYR A 246 22.00 15.16 -9.35
N VAL A 247 21.33 14.25 -8.62
CA VAL A 247 21.69 13.82 -7.27
C VAL A 247 21.59 12.30 -7.13
N ASP A 248 22.27 11.75 -6.13
CA ASP A 248 22.07 10.37 -5.72
C ASP A 248 21.09 10.33 -4.56
N PHE A 249 20.03 9.55 -4.72
CA PHE A 249 19.05 9.31 -3.66
C PHE A 249 19.44 8.12 -2.80
N THR A 250 19.05 8.15 -1.54
CA THR A 250 19.05 6.96 -0.69
C THR A 250 17.98 5.97 -1.12
N LEU A 251 18.04 4.74 -0.57
CA LEU A 251 16.88 3.85 -0.59
C LEU A 251 15.63 4.55 -0.01
N PRO A 252 14.44 4.26 -0.55
CA PRO A 252 13.22 4.87 -0.07
C PRO A 252 12.91 4.44 1.36
N PHE A 253 12.61 5.41 2.23
CA PHE A 253 12.31 5.17 3.64
C PHE A 253 10.80 5.21 3.95
N THR A 254 9.95 5.35 2.93
CA THR A 254 8.49 5.29 3.07
C THR A 254 7.90 4.16 2.23
N ASP A 255 6.60 3.94 2.39
CA ASP A 255 5.79 3.25 1.40
C ASP A 255 5.87 3.97 0.06
N MET A 256 5.99 3.18 -1.00
CA MET A 256 6.02 3.65 -2.39
C MET A 256 4.63 3.46 -3.00
N GLY A 257 4.26 4.35 -3.91
CA GLY A 257 3.00 4.21 -4.65
C GLY A 257 2.09 5.42 -4.51
N ILE A 258 1.10 5.43 -5.40
CA ILE A 258 0.01 6.41 -5.41
C ILE A 258 -1.27 5.66 -5.08
N GLY A 259 -2.12 6.26 -4.26
CA GLY A 259 -3.45 5.73 -4.01
C GLY A 259 -4.49 6.82 -3.96
N MET A 260 -5.68 6.44 -3.53
CA MET A 260 -6.79 7.34 -3.34
C MET A 260 -7.29 7.26 -1.92
N VAL A 261 -7.70 8.40 -1.40
CA VAL A 261 -8.44 8.51 -0.14
C VAL A 261 -9.81 9.11 -0.43
N SER A 262 -10.85 8.54 0.19
CA SER A 262 -12.20 9.05 0.10
C SER A 262 -12.83 9.09 1.49
N ARG A 263 -13.91 9.87 1.59
CA ARG A 263 -14.73 9.93 2.78
C ARG A 263 -15.46 8.60 2.97
N LEU A 264 -15.34 8.05 4.17
CA LEU A 264 -16.22 6.97 4.62
C LEU A 264 -17.63 7.56 4.71
N THR A 265 -18.55 7.03 3.91
CA THR A 265 -19.96 7.26 4.17
C THR A 265 -20.31 6.51 5.45
N PRO A 266 -20.77 7.20 6.52
CA PRO A 266 -21.42 6.49 7.61
C PRO A 266 -22.53 5.65 6.96
N LYS A 267 -22.68 4.38 7.38
CA LYS A 267 -23.78 3.51 6.93
C LYS A 267 -25.02 4.38 6.95
N GLU A 268 -25.56 4.65 5.75
CA GLU A 268 -26.64 5.60 5.54
C GLU A 268 -27.68 5.35 6.63
N ASN A 269 -27.91 6.38 7.45
CA ASN A 269 -28.78 6.28 8.60
C ASN A 269 -30.12 5.66 8.13
N GLN A 270 -30.41 4.45 8.63
CA GLN A 270 -31.77 3.98 8.87
C GLN A 270 -32.58 3.62 7.61
N ASN A 271 -32.10 2.65 6.85
CA ASN A 271 -32.96 1.97 5.88
C ASN A 271 -33.82 0.91 6.60
N LEU A 272 -35.03 1.29 7.04
CA LEU A 272 -36.08 0.37 7.54
C LEU A 272 -36.35 -0.84 6.62
N TRP A 273 -35.91 -0.72 5.37
CA TRP A 273 -36.16 -1.64 4.26
C TRP A 273 -34.87 -2.34 3.79
N ILE A 274 -33.85 -2.47 4.66
CA ILE A 274 -32.57 -3.09 4.27
C ILE A 274 -32.74 -4.50 3.70
N PHE A 275 -33.76 -5.25 4.13
CA PHE A 275 -34.07 -6.59 3.64
C PHE A 275 -34.52 -6.65 2.16
N LEU A 276 -34.96 -5.53 1.57
CA LEU A 276 -35.30 -5.48 0.14
C LEU A 276 -34.09 -5.15 -0.76
N LYS A 277 -33.03 -4.53 -0.21
CA LYS A 277 -31.85 -4.08 -0.96
C LYS A 277 -31.01 -5.19 -1.62
N PRO A 278 -30.90 -6.43 -1.09
CA PRO A 278 -30.05 -7.46 -1.70
C PRO A 278 -30.47 -7.89 -3.11
N LEU A 279 -31.73 -7.68 -3.49
CA LEU A 279 -32.26 -8.02 -4.81
C LEU A 279 -32.84 -6.78 -5.48
N THR A 280 -32.64 -6.64 -6.78
CA THR A 280 -33.21 -5.49 -7.51
C THR A 280 -34.73 -5.60 -7.58
N PRO A 281 -35.47 -4.47 -7.68
CA PRO A 281 -36.93 -4.49 -7.83
C PRO A 281 -37.39 -5.33 -9.03
N GLY A 282 -36.64 -5.29 -10.13
CA GLY A 282 -36.89 -6.14 -11.30
C GLY A 282 -36.83 -7.63 -10.96
N LEU A 283 -35.80 -8.06 -10.22
CA LEU A 283 -35.65 -9.47 -9.82
C LEU A 283 -36.79 -9.91 -8.88
N TRP A 284 -37.17 -9.06 -7.92
CA TRP A 284 -38.35 -9.31 -7.06
C TRP A 284 -39.61 -9.55 -7.90
N LEU A 285 -39.88 -8.70 -8.90
CA LEU A 285 -41.02 -8.85 -9.79
C LEU A 285 -40.94 -10.14 -10.63
N THR A 286 -39.75 -10.52 -11.11
CA THR A 286 -39.59 -11.77 -11.85
C THR A 286 -39.86 -13.01 -10.99
N ILE A 287 -39.44 -13.01 -9.71
CA ILE A 287 -39.71 -14.12 -8.79
C ILE A 287 -41.21 -14.28 -8.60
N VAL A 288 -41.92 -13.17 -8.36
CA VAL A 288 -43.39 -13.16 -8.23
C VAL A 288 -44.06 -13.63 -9.53
N GLY A 289 -43.59 -13.17 -10.69
CA GLY A 289 -44.13 -13.57 -11.99
C GLY A 289 -43.96 -15.06 -12.29
N VAL A 290 -42.75 -15.59 -12.12
CA VAL A 290 -42.45 -17.02 -12.32
C VAL A 290 -43.21 -17.89 -11.31
N TYR A 291 -43.39 -17.41 -10.07
CA TYR A 291 -44.23 -18.07 -9.09
C TYR A 291 -45.68 -18.18 -9.55
N VAL A 292 -46.30 -17.08 -9.99
CA VAL A 292 -47.70 -17.09 -10.48
C VAL A 292 -47.84 -18.05 -11.67
N LEU A 293 -46.89 -18.03 -12.60
CA LEU A 293 -46.88 -18.98 -13.71
C LEU A 293 -46.76 -20.43 -13.23
N SER A 294 -45.85 -20.72 -12.29
CA SER A 294 -45.64 -22.07 -11.76
C SER A 294 -46.88 -22.59 -11.01
N ALA A 295 -47.54 -21.73 -10.23
CA ALA A 295 -48.81 -22.02 -9.58
C ALA A 295 -49.92 -22.34 -10.60
N LEU A 296 -50.01 -21.55 -11.68
CA LEU A 296 -50.95 -21.82 -12.78
C LEU A 296 -50.65 -23.15 -13.49
N PHE A 297 -49.37 -23.48 -13.72
CA PHE A 297 -48.96 -24.75 -14.33
C PHE A 297 -49.31 -25.96 -13.45
N ILE A 298 -48.99 -25.88 -12.16
CA ILE A 298 -49.35 -26.94 -11.20
C ILE A 298 -50.87 -27.09 -11.15
N TRP A 299 -51.62 -25.99 -11.09
CA TRP A 299 -53.08 -26.02 -11.14
C TRP A 299 -53.61 -26.67 -12.42
N LEU A 300 -53.00 -26.40 -13.59
CA LEU A 300 -53.42 -27.01 -14.86
C LEU A 300 -53.19 -28.52 -14.86
N ILE A 301 -52.07 -28.99 -14.32
CA ILE A 301 -51.69 -30.41 -14.23
C ILE A 301 -52.57 -31.15 -13.21
N GLU A 302 -52.82 -30.54 -12.06
CA GLU A 302 -53.59 -31.11 -10.94
C GLU A 302 -55.08 -30.73 -11.01
N ARG A 303 -55.57 -30.23 -12.16
CA ARG A 303 -57.01 -29.96 -12.33
C ARG A 303 -57.78 -31.22 -11.92
N PRO A 304 -58.68 -31.14 -10.93
CA PRO A 304 -59.54 -32.27 -10.65
C PRO A 304 -60.37 -32.55 -11.91
N ALA A 305 -60.26 -33.77 -12.44
CA ALA A 305 -61.25 -34.28 -13.38
C ALA A 305 -62.63 -34.14 -12.70
N PRO A 306 -63.70 -33.74 -13.41
CA PRO A 306 -64.98 -33.48 -12.78
C PRO A 306 -65.62 -34.80 -12.36
N VAL A 307 -65.25 -35.32 -11.19
CA VAL A 307 -65.92 -36.46 -10.57
C VAL A 307 -66.06 -36.18 -9.08
N GLU A 308 -67.34 -36.03 -8.71
CA GLU A 308 -67.96 -36.11 -7.39
C GLU A 308 -67.79 -34.93 -6.42
N GLN A 309 -68.71 -33.96 -6.63
CA GLN A 309 -69.46 -33.28 -5.58
C GLN A 309 -69.82 -34.21 -4.40
N GLN A 310 -69.04 -34.18 -3.32
CA GLN A 310 -69.56 -34.43 -1.96
C GLN A 310 -68.76 -33.66 -0.91
N THR A 311 -68.96 -32.34 -0.84
CA THR A 311 -69.20 -31.61 0.43
C THR A 311 -69.54 -30.15 0.12
N GLY A 312 -70.77 -29.75 0.43
CA GLY A 312 -71.28 -28.42 0.15
C GLY A 312 -70.59 -27.35 0.99
N GLN A 313 -69.63 -26.63 0.40
CA GLN A 313 -69.25 -25.28 0.80
C GLN A 313 -68.58 -24.55 -0.38
N SER A 314 -69.41 -24.02 -1.29
CA SER A 314 -69.02 -23.42 -2.59
C SER A 314 -68.21 -22.12 -2.54
N ASN A 315 -67.85 -21.60 -1.35
CA ASN A 315 -67.16 -20.30 -1.24
C ASN A 315 -65.67 -20.41 -0.89
N GLY A 316 -65.06 -21.60 -1.06
CA GLY A 316 -63.67 -21.87 -0.65
C GLY A 316 -62.72 -22.35 -1.75
N GLU A 317 -63.17 -22.49 -3.00
CA GLU A 317 -62.33 -23.11 -4.05
C GLU A 317 -61.12 -22.25 -4.42
N ILE A 318 -61.31 -20.95 -4.61
CA ILE A 318 -60.21 -20.00 -4.89
C ILE A 318 -59.28 -19.87 -3.68
N GLY A 319 -59.83 -19.86 -2.45
CA GLY A 319 -59.05 -19.83 -1.22
C GLY A 319 -58.19 -21.08 -1.03
N ARG A 320 -58.70 -22.27 -1.41
CA ARG A 320 -57.94 -23.51 -1.45
C ARG A 320 -56.87 -23.50 -2.55
N MET A 321 -57.16 -22.96 -3.73
CA MET A 321 -56.18 -22.83 -4.83
C MET A 321 -54.99 -21.92 -4.44
N PHE A 322 -55.26 -20.77 -3.84
CA PHE A 322 -54.21 -19.87 -3.34
C PHE A 322 -53.54 -20.43 -2.09
N GLY A 323 -54.27 -21.08 -1.19
CA GLY A 323 -53.71 -21.74 0.00
C GLY A 323 -52.76 -22.89 -0.34
N PHE A 324 -53.09 -23.70 -1.34
CA PHE A 324 -52.24 -24.76 -1.88
C PHE A 324 -50.96 -24.20 -2.51
N SER A 325 -51.12 -23.20 -3.38
CA SER A 325 -50.00 -22.53 -4.06
C SER A 325 -49.09 -21.77 -3.08
N PHE A 326 -49.64 -21.24 -1.98
CA PHE A 326 -48.89 -20.56 -0.91
C PHE A 326 -48.20 -21.54 0.04
N SER A 327 -48.76 -22.73 0.28
CA SER A 327 -48.15 -23.75 1.15
C SER A 327 -46.86 -24.33 0.54
N ILE A 328 -46.81 -24.47 -0.80
CA ILE A 328 -45.59 -24.84 -1.54
C ILE A 328 -44.48 -23.77 -1.40
N PHE A 329 -44.84 -22.51 -1.19
CA PHE A 329 -43.91 -21.39 -1.09
C PHE A 329 -43.15 -21.31 0.25
N VAL A 330 -43.75 -21.73 1.38
CA VAL A 330 -43.17 -21.58 2.73
C VAL A 330 -42.53 -22.88 3.26
N PHE A 331 -42.16 -23.83 2.39
CA PHE A 331 -41.72 -25.18 2.82
C PHE A 331 -42.74 -25.91 3.72
N ALA A 332 -44.00 -25.51 3.70
CA ALA A 332 -45.07 -26.09 4.49
C ALA A 332 -45.73 -27.20 3.65
N HIS A 333 -45.15 -28.41 3.66
CA HIS A 333 -45.70 -29.57 2.95
C HIS A 333 -46.96 -30.13 3.66
N TRP A 334 -48.13 -29.54 3.40
CA TRP A 334 -49.41 -30.02 3.96
C TRP A 334 -50.21 -30.90 2.99
N GLU A 335 -49.94 -30.86 1.67
CA GLU A 335 -50.75 -31.60 0.68
C GLU A 335 -49.92 -32.57 -0.19
N LYS A 336 -50.52 -33.73 -0.48
CA LYS A 336 -49.92 -34.79 -1.32
C LYS A 336 -50.24 -34.52 -2.79
N LEU A 337 -49.22 -34.20 -3.58
CA LEU A 337 -49.31 -34.08 -5.04
C LEU A 337 -49.61 -35.44 -5.69
N SER A 338 -50.60 -35.51 -6.57
CA SER A 338 -51.04 -36.76 -7.18
C SER A 338 -50.20 -37.14 -8.41
N SER A 339 -49.83 -36.16 -9.24
CA SER A 339 -49.10 -36.35 -10.49
C SER A 339 -47.59 -36.38 -10.29
N ASN A 340 -46.90 -37.25 -11.03
CA ASN A 340 -45.43 -37.24 -11.05
C ASN A 340 -44.88 -35.97 -11.75
N LEU A 341 -45.62 -35.39 -12.70
CA LEU A 341 -45.22 -34.17 -13.42
C LEU A 341 -45.25 -32.93 -12.51
N SER A 342 -46.27 -32.80 -11.67
CA SER A 342 -46.37 -31.69 -10.71
C SER A 342 -45.28 -31.79 -9.63
N ARG A 343 -44.94 -33.02 -9.18
CA ARG A 343 -43.80 -33.26 -8.28
C ARG A 343 -42.48 -32.80 -8.89
N SER A 344 -42.22 -33.08 -10.17
CA SER A 344 -41.02 -32.60 -10.86
C SER A 344 -40.95 -31.07 -10.93
N VAL A 345 -42.07 -30.39 -11.23
CA VAL A 345 -42.14 -28.92 -11.24
C VAL A 345 -41.85 -28.35 -9.85
N VAL A 346 -42.38 -28.97 -8.80
CA VAL A 346 -42.12 -28.54 -7.41
C VAL A 346 -40.66 -28.77 -7.00
N VAL A 347 -40.05 -29.90 -7.36
CA VAL A 347 -38.61 -30.16 -7.10
C VAL A 347 -37.74 -29.11 -7.77
N LEU A 348 -38.04 -28.76 -9.03
CA LEU A 348 -37.33 -27.71 -9.77
C LEU A 348 -37.53 -26.34 -9.11
N TRP A 349 -38.74 -26.02 -8.67
CA TRP A 349 -39.03 -24.76 -7.98
C TRP A 349 -38.30 -24.65 -6.62
N VAL A 350 -38.29 -25.72 -5.83
CA VAL A 350 -37.54 -25.78 -4.56
C VAL A 350 -36.04 -25.58 -4.81
N PHE A 351 -35.49 -26.16 -5.89
CA PHE A 351 -34.11 -25.94 -6.27
C PHE A 351 -33.82 -24.48 -6.63
N VAL A 352 -34.71 -23.82 -7.38
CA VAL A 352 -34.61 -22.38 -7.69
C VAL A 352 -34.66 -21.53 -6.41
N LEU A 353 -35.62 -21.79 -5.52
CA LEU A 353 -35.74 -21.09 -4.24
C LEU A 353 -34.51 -21.28 -3.36
N PHE A 354 -33.93 -22.48 -3.34
CA PHE A 354 -32.69 -22.76 -2.61
C PHE A 354 -31.53 -21.90 -3.11
N ILE A 355 -31.33 -21.83 -4.43
CA ILE A 355 -30.29 -20.98 -5.03
C ILE A 355 -30.54 -19.50 -4.74
N LEU A 356 -31.79 -19.04 -4.85
CA LEU A 356 -32.17 -17.65 -4.57
C LEU A 356 -31.94 -17.30 -3.09
N GLY A 357 -32.33 -18.18 -2.16
CA GLY A 357 -32.13 -17.99 -0.72
C GLY A 357 -30.65 -17.98 -0.33
N SER A 358 -29.85 -18.86 -0.92
CA SER A 358 -28.40 -18.90 -0.74
C SER A 358 -27.74 -17.60 -1.24
N ASN A 359 -28.06 -17.17 -2.46
CA ASN A 359 -27.52 -15.92 -3.01
C ASN A 359 -28.02 -14.68 -2.27
N TYR A 360 -29.27 -14.66 -1.81
CA TYR A 360 -29.80 -13.59 -0.97
C TYR A 360 -28.99 -13.47 0.32
N THR A 361 -28.75 -14.60 1.00
CA THR A 361 -27.98 -14.63 2.25
C THR A 361 -26.52 -14.22 2.02
N ALA A 362 -25.90 -14.69 0.94
CA ALA A 362 -24.53 -14.31 0.57
C ALA A 362 -24.40 -12.82 0.25
N THR A 363 -25.35 -12.27 -0.51
CA THR A 363 -25.36 -10.85 -0.89
C THR A 363 -25.63 -9.96 0.33
N LEU A 364 -26.59 -10.33 1.18
CA LEU A 364 -26.86 -9.63 2.43
C LEU A 364 -25.64 -9.65 3.35
N THR A 365 -24.98 -10.80 3.49
CA THR A 365 -23.76 -10.93 4.29
C THR A 365 -22.64 -10.05 3.74
N SER A 366 -22.42 -10.04 2.42
CA SER A 366 -21.43 -9.17 1.77
C SER A 366 -21.73 -7.68 1.97
N MET A 367 -22.99 -7.27 1.86
CA MET A 367 -23.40 -5.88 2.13
C MET A 367 -23.21 -5.49 3.60
N MET A 368 -23.32 -6.44 4.52
CA MET A 368 -23.16 -6.20 5.95
C MET A 368 -21.69 -6.13 6.37
N THR A 369 -20.80 -6.82 5.67
CA THR A 369 -19.35 -6.86 5.94
C THR A 369 -18.58 -5.74 5.25
N VAL A 370 -19.00 -5.26 4.07
CA VAL A 370 -18.29 -4.21 3.34
C VAL A 370 -18.68 -2.82 3.86
N GLN A 371 -17.70 -2.06 4.35
CA GLN A 371 -17.85 -0.63 4.54
C GLN A 371 -18.03 0.03 3.16
N GLN A 372 -19.15 0.69 2.94
CA GLN A 372 -19.40 1.37 1.67
C GLN A 372 -18.48 2.58 1.56
N ILE A 373 -17.74 2.63 0.46
CA ILE A 373 -16.93 3.76 0.05
C ILE A 373 -17.67 4.41 -1.11
N GLU A 374 -18.09 5.66 -0.98
CA GLU A 374 -18.82 6.38 -2.03
C GLU A 374 -17.87 6.89 -3.12
N PHE A 375 -17.31 5.97 -3.91
CA PHE A 375 -16.54 6.32 -5.10
C PHE A 375 -17.37 6.12 -6.36
N ASN A 376 -18.08 7.17 -6.77
CA ASN A 376 -18.83 7.16 -8.01
C ASN A 376 -17.92 7.63 -9.16
N THR A 377 -17.36 6.67 -9.90
CA THR A 377 -16.39 6.88 -10.97
C THR A 377 -16.93 7.76 -12.10
N GLY A 378 -18.23 7.74 -12.43
CA GLY A 378 -18.70 8.31 -13.70
C GLY A 378 -18.69 9.84 -13.86
N LYS A 379 -18.71 10.66 -12.78
CA LYS A 379 -18.93 12.12 -12.87
C LYS A 379 -18.34 12.96 -11.73
N SER A 380 -17.48 12.39 -10.90
CA SER A 380 -17.02 13.06 -9.68
C SER A 380 -15.76 13.91 -9.91
N ILE A 381 -15.73 15.09 -9.28
CA ILE A 381 -14.52 15.93 -9.19
C ILE A 381 -13.53 15.22 -8.26
N VAL A 382 -12.29 15.08 -8.71
CA VAL A 382 -11.23 14.40 -7.98
C VAL A 382 -10.18 15.41 -7.54
N GLY A 383 -9.80 15.39 -6.26
CA GLY A 383 -8.71 16.19 -5.74
C GLY A 383 -7.37 15.54 -6.04
N ARG A 384 -6.31 16.33 -6.09
CA ARG A 384 -4.96 15.82 -6.35
C ARG A 384 -3.90 16.58 -5.57
N GLY A 385 -2.90 15.84 -5.12
CA GLY A 385 -1.65 16.40 -4.65
C GLY A 385 -0.95 17.34 -5.61
N ALA A 386 -0.33 18.39 -5.06
CA ALA A 386 0.49 19.34 -5.80
C ALA A 386 1.80 18.76 -6.36
N GLY A 387 2.20 17.57 -5.94
CA GLY A 387 3.43 16.90 -6.38
C GLY A 387 3.40 16.44 -7.85
N PRO A 388 4.56 16.32 -8.50
CA PRO A 388 4.66 15.90 -9.90
C PRO A 388 4.20 14.45 -10.12
N VAL A 389 4.32 13.59 -9.11
CA VAL A 389 3.92 12.18 -9.18
C VAL A 389 2.40 12.04 -9.23
N ALA A 390 1.69 12.75 -8.37
CA ALA A 390 0.24 12.85 -8.47
C ALA A 390 -0.21 13.47 -9.83
N GLN A 391 0.64 14.30 -10.48
CA GLN A 391 0.36 14.88 -11.83
C GLN A 391 0.32 13.85 -12.91
N GLY A 392 1.35 13.01 -12.94
CA GLY A 392 1.45 11.95 -13.91
C GLY A 392 0.27 10.99 -13.82
N ALA A 393 -0.29 10.79 -12.61
CA ALA A 393 -1.41 9.87 -12.39
C ALA A 393 -2.69 10.28 -13.12
N ILE A 394 -3.03 11.57 -13.19
CA ILE A 394 -4.28 12.03 -13.85
C ILE A 394 -4.18 11.93 -15.38
N GLY A 395 -2.98 12.08 -15.95
CA GLY A 395 -2.76 11.88 -17.39
C GLY A 395 -2.67 10.42 -17.82
N ASN A 396 -2.66 9.48 -16.86
CA ASN A 396 -2.50 8.07 -17.15
C ASN A 396 -3.85 7.45 -17.55
N PRO A 397 -4.01 6.87 -18.75
CA PRO A 397 -5.25 6.21 -19.15
C PRO A 397 -5.63 5.02 -18.26
N ASN A 398 -4.69 4.47 -17.49
CA ASN A 398 -4.96 3.42 -16.50
C ASN A 398 -5.62 3.95 -15.22
N PHE A 399 -5.72 5.28 -15.05
CA PHE A 399 -6.40 5.87 -13.91
C PHE A 399 -7.91 6.02 -14.22
N PRO A 400 -8.82 5.43 -13.42
CA PRO A 400 -10.23 5.72 -13.57
C PRO A 400 -10.42 7.23 -13.35
N ASN A 401 -10.96 7.93 -14.35
CA ASN A 401 -11.20 9.38 -14.37
C ASN A 401 -10.05 10.28 -14.84
N SER A 402 -9.15 9.79 -15.69
CA SER A 402 -8.08 10.59 -16.32
C SER A 402 -8.55 11.90 -17.01
N HIS A 403 -9.83 11.98 -17.39
CA HIS A 403 -10.44 13.15 -18.02
C HIS A 403 -11.28 14.05 -17.08
N SER A 404 -11.36 13.73 -15.78
CA SER A 404 -12.18 14.50 -14.84
C SER A 404 -11.50 15.81 -14.43
N LYS A 405 -12.30 16.86 -14.22
CA LYS A 405 -11.82 18.11 -13.62
C LYS A 405 -11.18 17.77 -12.28
N SER A 406 -9.91 18.16 -12.12
CA SER A 406 -9.17 17.94 -10.88
C SER A 406 -8.88 19.24 -10.16
N ILE A 407 -8.96 19.19 -8.84
CA ILE A 407 -8.63 20.32 -7.96
C ILE A 407 -7.26 20.04 -7.35
N ARG A 408 -6.32 20.96 -7.56
CA ARG A 408 -5.01 20.90 -6.93
C ARG A 408 -5.16 21.30 -5.47
N LEU A 409 -4.68 20.43 -4.58
CA LEU A 409 -4.71 20.63 -3.14
C LEU A 409 -3.27 20.55 -2.60
N THR A 410 -2.98 21.26 -1.51
CA THR A 410 -1.61 21.47 -1.01
C THR A 410 -1.42 21.18 0.47
N SER A 411 -2.49 21.16 1.27
CA SER A 411 -2.38 20.95 2.72
C SER A 411 -3.41 19.96 3.23
N LEU A 412 -3.11 19.33 4.38
CA LEU A 412 -4.02 18.40 5.03
C LEU A 412 -5.39 19.02 5.35
N GLU A 413 -5.43 20.30 5.71
CA GLU A 413 -6.68 21.02 5.99
C GLU A 413 -7.52 21.20 4.72
N GLU A 414 -6.88 21.50 3.60
CA GLU A 414 -7.53 21.61 2.29
C GLU A 414 -8.10 20.25 1.86
N TYR A 415 -7.39 19.15 2.15
CA TYR A 415 -7.82 17.79 1.82
C TYR A 415 -9.08 17.42 2.60
N VAL A 416 -9.06 17.67 3.92
CA VAL A 416 -10.20 17.44 4.81
C VAL A 416 -11.39 18.28 4.37
N LYS A 417 -11.19 19.57 4.08
CA LYS A 417 -12.26 20.46 3.63
C LYS A 417 -12.89 19.96 2.34
N ALA A 418 -12.09 19.71 1.31
CA ALA A 418 -12.56 19.28 0.00
C ALA A 418 -13.32 17.95 0.04
N LEU A 419 -12.81 16.96 0.80
CA LEU A 419 -13.51 15.67 0.98
C LEU A 419 -14.76 15.78 1.85
N SER A 420 -14.79 16.71 2.82
CA SER A 420 -15.96 16.93 3.66
C SER A 420 -17.12 17.59 2.92
N GLU A 421 -16.84 18.52 2.01
CA GLU A 421 -17.85 19.18 1.16
C GLU A 421 -18.42 18.20 0.12
N GLY A 422 -17.58 17.31 -0.41
CA GLY A 422 -17.98 16.32 -1.41
C GLY A 422 -18.23 16.92 -2.79
N SER A 423 -18.20 16.09 -3.84
CA SER A 423 -18.29 16.57 -5.24
C SER A 423 -19.60 17.29 -5.60
N LYS A 424 -20.68 17.04 -4.84
CA LYS A 424 -21.99 17.71 -5.05
C LYS A 424 -22.00 19.16 -4.56
N ASN A 425 -21.18 19.52 -3.57
CA ASN A 425 -21.15 20.85 -2.96
C ASN A 425 -19.89 21.67 -3.33
N GLY A 426 -19.25 21.35 -4.46
CA GLY A 426 -18.03 22.04 -4.92
C GLY A 426 -16.72 21.48 -4.37
N GLY A 427 -16.77 20.43 -3.54
CA GLY A 427 -15.60 19.69 -3.07
C GLY A 427 -15.21 18.53 -4.01
N VAL A 428 -14.62 17.47 -3.45
CA VAL A 428 -14.12 16.30 -4.20
C VAL A 428 -14.65 14.98 -3.63
N SER A 429 -14.80 13.96 -4.48
CA SER A 429 -15.21 12.61 -4.03
C SER A 429 -14.04 11.75 -3.57
N ALA A 430 -12.85 12.00 -4.10
CA ALA A 430 -11.62 11.32 -3.69
C ALA A 430 -10.43 12.25 -3.92
N ILE A 431 -9.32 11.98 -3.26
CA ILE A 431 -8.04 12.64 -3.47
C ILE A 431 -7.01 11.61 -3.91
N ILE A 432 -6.31 11.88 -5.00
CA ILE A 432 -5.19 11.08 -5.50
C ILE A 432 -3.89 11.64 -4.93
N GLU A 433 -3.14 10.80 -4.24
CA GLU A 433 -1.90 11.22 -3.59
C GLU A 433 -0.92 10.05 -3.36
N GLU A 434 0.36 10.37 -3.14
CA GLU A 434 1.39 9.44 -2.66
C GLU A 434 1.04 8.85 -1.28
N MET A 435 1.41 7.58 -1.06
CA MET A 435 1.06 6.81 0.15
C MET A 435 1.34 7.50 1.49
N PRO A 436 2.50 8.16 1.71
CA PRO A 436 2.81 8.75 3.02
C PRO A 436 1.79 9.81 3.47
N TYR A 437 1.30 10.64 2.55
CA TYR A 437 0.28 11.65 2.88
C TYR A 437 -1.08 11.02 3.16
N ILE A 438 -1.43 9.95 2.43
CA ILE A 438 -2.66 9.18 2.67
C ILE A 438 -2.59 8.49 4.04
N ASN A 439 -1.45 7.90 4.39
CA ASN A 439 -1.23 7.29 5.71
C ASN A 439 -1.47 8.32 6.82
N VAL A 440 -0.89 9.52 6.72
CA VAL A 440 -1.14 10.62 7.69
C VAL A 440 -2.62 10.95 7.79
N MET A 441 -3.35 11.04 6.66
CA MET A 441 -4.76 11.39 6.67
C MET A 441 -5.63 10.32 7.32
N VAL A 442 -5.39 9.05 7.00
CA VAL A 442 -6.17 7.91 7.52
C VAL A 442 -5.88 7.68 9.01
N GLU A 443 -4.61 7.77 9.43
CA GLU A 443 -4.25 7.62 10.85
C GLU A 443 -4.77 8.77 11.72
N LYS A 444 -4.82 9.99 11.18
CA LYS A 444 -5.34 11.16 11.91
C LYS A 444 -6.87 11.16 12.03
N TYR A 445 -7.57 10.61 11.04
CA TYR A 445 -9.04 10.61 10.92
C TYR A 445 -9.61 9.22 10.53
N PRO A 446 -9.37 8.18 11.34
CA PRO A 446 -9.66 6.79 10.96
C PRO A 446 -11.15 6.49 10.77
N THR A 447 -12.03 7.27 11.39
CA THR A 447 -13.50 7.09 11.30
C THR A 447 -14.12 7.83 10.11
N ARG A 448 -13.39 8.78 9.50
CA ARG A 448 -13.95 9.68 8.47
C ARG A 448 -13.44 9.39 7.07
N TYR A 449 -12.25 8.80 6.94
CA TYR A 449 -11.63 8.55 5.64
C TYR A 449 -11.02 7.16 5.56
N SER A 450 -11.00 6.60 4.35
CA SER A 450 -10.38 5.31 4.08
C SER A 450 -9.69 5.30 2.71
N LYS A 451 -8.71 4.41 2.58
CA LYS A 451 -8.00 4.15 1.32
C LYS A 451 -8.96 3.46 0.35
N VAL A 452 -8.96 3.88 -0.92
CA VAL A 452 -9.88 3.37 -1.94
C VAL A 452 -9.12 2.85 -3.14
N GLY A 453 -9.56 1.70 -3.65
CA GLY A 453 -9.00 1.09 -4.84
C GLY A 453 -7.64 0.45 -4.62
N HIS A 454 -6.99 0.07 -5.72
CA HIS A 454 -5.67 -0.53 -5.70
C HIS A 454 -4.59 0.54 -5.64
N VAL A 455 -3.61 0.37 -4.75
CA VAL A 455 -2.40 1.22 -4.73
C VAL A 455 -1.63 0.96 -6.00
N MET A 456 -1.40 1.99 -6.81
CA MET A 456 -0.61 1.84 -8.01
C MET A 456 0.86 1.71 -7.61
N PRO A 457 1.53 0.59 -7.96
CA PRO A 457 2.94 0.44 -7.67
C PRO A 457 3.71 1.42 -8.53
N THR A 458 4.20 2.48 -7.90
CA THR A 458 5.22 3.37 -8.48
C THR A 458 6.54 3.07 -7.80
N THR A 459 7.64 3.30 -8.50
CA THR A 459 9.00 3.21 -7.93
C THR A 459 9.34 4.38 -7.00
N ASN A 460 8.39 5.29 -6.77
CA ASN A 460 8.65 6.58 -6.17
C ASN A 460 8.16 6.55 -4.72
N GLY A 461 9.10 6.52 -3.78
CA GLY A 461 8.90 6.86 -2.37
C GLY A 461 9.77 8.07 -2.00
N PHE A 462 9.76 8.45 -0.73
CA PHE A 462 10.65 9.52 -0.26
C PHE A 462 12.07 8.99 -0.06
N GLY A 463 13.05 9.77 -0.51
CA GLY A 463 14.47 9.49 -0.34
C GLY A 463 15.24 10.77 -0.03
N PHE A 464 16.35 10.64 0.71
CA PHE A 464 17.23 11.77 0.96
C PHE A 464 18.14 11.99 -0.25
N ALA A 465 18.31 13.25 -0.65
CA ALA A 465 19.10 13.60 -1.82
C ALA A 465 20.52 14.00 -1.40
N PHE A 466 21.53 13.35 -1.96
CA PHE A 466 22.93 13.69 -1.75
C PHE A 466 23.61 14.10 -3.05
N ARG A 467 24.72 14.82 -2.94
CA ARG A 467 25.58 15.10 -4.10
C ARG A 467 25.92 13.81 -4.84
N LYS A 468 25.93 13.88 -6.17
CA LYS A 468 26.23 12.74 -7.03
C LYS A 468 27.64 12.19 -6.74
N GLY A 469 27.74 10.88 -6.56
CA GLY A 469 28.95 10.16 -6.14
C GLY A 469 29.27 10.24 -4.66
N SER A 470 28.38 10.77 -3.82
CA SER A 470 28.62 10.87 -2.37
C SER A 470 28.56 9.49 -1.71
N PRO A 471 29.63 9.05 -1.01
CA PRO A 471 29.64 7.74 -0.37
C PRO A 471 28.62 7.63 0.77
N ILE A 472 28.28 8.74 1.43
CA ILE A 472 27.35 8.76 2.56
C ILE A 472 25.92 8.35 2.16
N ALA A 473 25.53 8.57 0.90
CA ALA A 473 24.21 8.17 0.42
C ALA A 473 24.03 6.65 0.47
N HIS A 474 25.11 5.92 0.14
CA HIS A 474 25.15 4.48 0.21
C HIS A 474 25.13 3.98 1.67
N ASP A 475 25.90 4.62 2.55
CA ASP A 475 25.95 4.24 3.97
C ASP A 475 24.60 4.48 4.66
N ILE A 476 23.97 5.64 4.42
CA ILE A 476 22.63 5.95 4.94
C ILE A 476 21.58 5.01 4.37
N SER A 477 21.69 4.62 3.09
CA SER A 477 20.79 3.62 2.51
C SER A 477 20.86 2.28 3.25
N ARG A 478 22.05 1.87 3.67
CA ARG A 478 22.25 0.67 4.49
C ARG A 478 21.62 0.83 5.87
N GLU A 479 21.77 2.00 6.50
CA GLU A 479 21.13 2.27 7.79
C GLU A 479 19.60 2.31 7.67
N ILE A 480 19.04 2.89 6.60
CA ILE A 480 17.59 2.85 6.33
C ILE A 480 17.09 1.41 6.19
N ALA A 481 17.85 0.54 5.53
CA ALA A 481 17.50 -0.88 5.42
C ALA A 481 17.47 -1.56 6.80
N LYS A 482 18.48 -1.30 7.65
CA LYS A 482 18.50 -1.81 9.05
C LYS A 482 17.32 -1.29 9.87
N LEU A 483 17.00 0.01 9.78
CA LEU A 483 15.86 0.62 10.48
C LEU A 483 14.51 0.02 10.03
N ARG A 484 14.45 -0.49 8.80
CA ARG A 484 13.27 -1.20 8.28
C ARG A 484 13.22 -2.63 8.81
N GLU A 485 14.34 -3.34 8.84
CA GLU A 485 14.46 -4.72 9.34
C GLU A 485 14.21 -4.83 10.85
N ASP A 486 14.66 -3.86 11.64
CA ASP A 486 14.52 -3.85 13.10
C ASP A 486 13.18 -3.28 13.61
N GLY A 487 12.34 -2.76 12.70
CA GLY A 487 11.04 -2.16 12.99
C GLY A 487 11.08 -0.73 13.53
N THR A 488 12.25 -0.10 13.68
CA THR A 488 12.40 1.28 14.14
C THR A 488 11.69 2.26 13.20
N LEU A 489 11.77 2.04 11.89
CA LEU A 489 11.11 2.87 10.88
C LEU A 489 9.58 2.86 11.04
N GLN A 490 9.01 1.67 11.28
CA GLN A 490 7.58 1.52 11.54
C GLN A 490 7.17 2.15 12.88
N ARG A 491 8.02 2.08 13.90
CA ARG A 491 7.80 2.77 15.19
C ARG A 491 7.74 4.28 14.99
N LEU A 492 8.72 4.86 14.28
CA LEU A 492 8.75 6.29 13.98
C LEU A 492 7.52 6.72 13.15
N GLU A 493 7.11 5.92 12.17
CA GLU A 493 5.92 6.20 11.37
C GLU A 493 4.67 6.26 12.26
N ASN A 494 4.50 5.24 13.11
CA ASN A 494 3.39 5.20 14.06
C ASN A 494 3.42 6.39 15.03
N GLU A 495 4.57 6.75 15.60
CA GLU A 495 4.68 7.87 16.54
C GLU A 495 4.30 9.21 15.92
N TRP A 496 4.72 9.46 14.68
CA TRP A 496 4.46 10.74 14.00
C TRP A 496 3.08 10.80 13.36
N PHE A 497 2.50 9.66 12.96
CA PHE A 497 1.21 9.62 12.28
C PHE A 497 0.04 9.38 13.25
N LYS A 498 0.25 8.60 14.33
CA LYS A 498 -0.78 8.28 15.33
C LYS A 498 -0.87 9.37 16.39
N ASN A 499 -1.52 10.46 16.03
CA ASN A 499 -2.17 11.35 16.97
C ASN A 499 -3.61 11.54 16.49
N PRO A 500 -4.48 10.54 16.69
CA PRO A 500 -5.85 10.63 16.21
C PRO A 500 -6.52 11.83 16.88
N ILE A 501 -7.12 12.70 16.08
CA ILE A 501 -8.07 13.66 16.64
C ILE A 501 -9.28 12.80 16.99
N ILE A 502 -9.45 12.53 18.28
CA ILE A 502 -10.67 11.92 18.81
C ILE A 502 -11.77 12.96 18.59
N ASP A 503 -12.43 12.88 17.43
CA ASP A 503 -13.59 13.70 17.12
C ASP A 503 -14.68 13.38 18.16
N PHE A 504 -15.40 14.39 18.65
CA PHE A 504 -16.42 14.20 19.71
C PHE A 504 -17.58 13.26 19.27
N ASP A 505 -17.67 12.96 17.96
CA ASP A 505 -18.54 11.94 17.38
C ASP A 505 -18.08 10.49 17.65
N SER A 506 -16.90 10.28 18.23
CA SER A 506 -16.31 8.94 18.48
C SER A 506 -16.86 8.23 19.72
N ARG A 507 -17.82 8.81 20.45
CA ARG A 507 -18.39 8.14 21.65
C ARG A 507 -19.04 6.78 21.36
N ASN A 508 -19.24 6.41 20.09
CA ASN A 508 -19.87 5.15 19.70
C ASN A 508 -19.05 4.27 18.75
N THR A 509 -17.73 4.45 18.64
CA THR A 509 -16.89 3.54 17.84
C THR A 509 -15.77 2.96 18.68
N SER A 510 -16.15 2.21 19.71
CA SER A 510 -15.37 1.05 20.12
C SER A 510 -15.40 0.03 18.99
N ASP A 511 -14.24 -0.55 18.66
CA ASP A 511 -14.09 -1.75 17.85
C ASP A 511 -15.29 -2.70 18.01
N SER A 512 -16.17 -2.75 17.02
CA SER A 512 -17.05 -3.88 16.76
C SER A 512 -17.95 -3.58 15.58
N VAL A 513 -18.12 -4.59 14.75
CA VAL A 513 -19.23 -4.77 13.83
C VAL A 513 -20.49 -4.10 14.38
N ASN A 514 -20.97 -3.02 13.75
CA ASN A 514 -22.23 -2.38 14.15
C ASN A 514 -23.32 -3.47 14.18
N PRO A 515 -23.87 -3.80 15.36
CA PRO A 515 -24.87 -4.85 15.45
C PRO A 515 -26.13 -4.42 14.70
N LEU A 516 -26.81 -5.38 14.09
CA LEU A 516 -28.13 -5.16 13.50
C LEU A 516 -29.09 -4.67 14.59
N THR A 517 -29.79 -3.58 14.30
CA THR A 517 -30.75 -2.98 15.22
C THR A 517 -32.17 -3.37 14.84
N VAL A 518 -33.11 -3.27 15.80
CA VAL A 518 -34.55 -3.46 15.55
C VAL A 518 -35.04 -2.52 14.43
N ARG A 519 -34.42 -1.35 14.32
CA ARG A 519 -34.76 -0.34 13.31
C ARG A 519 -34.39 -0.79 11.89
N ASP A 520 -33.35 -1.59 11.70
CA ASP A 520 -32.96 -2.08 10.38
C ASP A 520 -34.01 -3.04 9.79
N PHE A 521 -34.70 -3.79 10.66
CA PHE A 521 -35.84 -4.66 10.31
C PHE A 521 -37.20 -4.01 10.58
N GLY A 522 -37.25 -2.69 10.82
CA GLY A 522 -38.48 -1.99 11.20
C GLY A 522 -39.58 -2.14 10.16
N GLY A 523 -39.27 -2.09 8.86
CA GLY A 523 -40.25 -2.31 7.79
C GLY A 523 -40.85 -3.72 7.79
N LEU A 524 -40.04 -4.74 8.12
CA LEU A 524 -40.49 -6.13 8.22
C LEU A 524 -41.47 -6.31 9.38
N PHE A 525 -41.12 -5.78 10.57
CA PHE A 525 -42.00 -5.83 11.73
C PHE A 525 -43.28 -5.02 11.52
N PHE A 526 -43.20 -3.90 10.80
CA PHE A 526 -44.37 -3.07 10.46
C PHE A 526 -45.36 -3.82 9.55
N ILE A 527 -44.87 -4.51 8.51
CA ILE A 527 -45.72 -5.34 7.64
C ILE A 527 -46.40 -6.46 8.44
N ASN A 528 -45.63 -7.15 9.31
CA ASN A 528 -46.18 -8.21 10.14
C ASN A 528 -47.25 -7.70 11.11
N GLY A 529 -47.01 -6.54 11.74
CA GLY A 529 -47.97 -5.90 12.64
C GLY A 529 -49.28 -5.52 11.92
N ILE A 530 -49.21 -4.95 10.72
CA ILE A 530 -50.41 -4.64 9.91
C ILE A 530 -51.17 -5.93 9.58
N PHE A 531 -50.48 -6.99 9.15
CA PHE A 531 -51.11 -8.26 8.81
C PHE A 531 -51.84 -8.89 10.00
N LEU A 532 -51.22 -8.89 11.18
CA LEU A 532 -51.84 -9.36 12.42
C LEU A 532 -53.05 -8.51 12.81
N ALA A 533 -52.97 -7.19 12.67
CA ALA A 533 -54.09 -6.28 12.97
C ALA A 533 -55.29 -6.52 12.03
N ILE A 534 -55.04 -6.68 10.72
CA ILE A 534 -56.09 -7.00 9.73
C ILE A 534 -56.71 -8.36 10.04
N THR A 535 -55.90 -9.38 10.32
CA THR A 535 -56.39 -10.73 10.64
C THR A 535 -57.23 -10.74 11.91
N CYS A 536 -56.77 -10.03 12.95
CA CYS A 536 -57.51 -9.85 14.19
C CYS A 536 -58.85 -9.14 13.94
N PHE A 537 -58.86 -8.08 13.13
CA PHE A 537 -60.08 -7.36 12.76
C PHE A 537 -61.06 -8.26 11.99
N LEU A 538 -60.59 -9.02 11.00
CA LEU A 538 -61.42 -9.98 10.26
C LEU A 538 -61.94 -11.11 11.15
N PHE A 539 -61.14 -11.59 12.10
CA PHE A 539 -61.56 -12.59 13.07
C PHE A 539 -62.64 -12.05 14.02
N LEU A 540 -62.45 -10.83 14.56
CA LEU A 540 -63.43 -10.17 15.43
C LEU A 540 -64.74 -9.90 14.70
N THR A 541 -64.69 -9.40 13.47
CA THR A 541 -65.88 -9.16 12.65
C THR A 541 -66.61 -10.47 12.32
N SER A 542 -65.90 -11.56 12.03
CA SER A 542 -66.48 -12.89 11.83
C SER A 542 -67.12 -13.45 13.11
N LEU A 543 -66.48 -13.29 14.27
CA LEU A 543 -67.00 -13.72 15.56
C LEU A 543 -68.26 -12.93 15.92
N LEU A 544 -68.23 -11.61 15.74
CA LEU A 544 -69.40 -10.74 15.90
C LEU A 544 -70.52 -11.18 14.95
N TYR A 545 -70.23 -11.41 13.67
CA TYR A 545 -71.22 -11.85 12.69
C TYR A 545 -71.86 -13.19 13.06
N LYS A 546 -71.06 -14.18 13.48
CA LYS A 546 -71.56 -15.50 13.89
C LYS A 546 -72.38 -15.44 15.18
N ASN A 547 -72.01 -14.55 16.09
CA ASN A 547 -72.70 -14.36 17.37
C ASN A 547 -73.71 -13.21 17.36
N ILE A 548 -74.00 -12.58 16.21
CA ILE A 548 -75.01 -11.50 16.08
C ILE A 548 -76.37 -11.97 16.58
N HIS A 549 -76.71 -13.25 16.38
CA HIS A 549 -77.98 -13.82 16.86
C HIS A 549 -78.04 -13.86 18.39
N VAL A 550 -76.95 -14.31 19.03
CA VAL A 550 -76.79 -14.34 20.50
C VAL A 550 -76.74 -12.91 21.08
N MET A 551 -76.06 -11.98 20.41
CA MET A 551 -76.00 -10.56 20.79
C MET A 551 -77.35 -9.86 20.65
N LYS A 552 -78.16 -10.19 19.62
CA LYS A 552 -79.54 -9.69 19.47
C LYS A 552 -80.47 -10.26 20.54
N GLU A 553 -80.26 -11.50 20.98
CA GLU A 553 -80.98 -12.10 22.11
C GLU A 553 -80.63 -11.44 23.44
N TRP A 554 -79.33 -11.26 23.71
CA TRP A 554 -78.86 -10.50 24.87
C TRP A 554 -79.35 -9.06 24.87
N GLY A 555 -79.34 -8.38 23.71
CA GLY A 555 -79.90 -7.03 23.57
C GLY A 555 -81.40 -6.97 23.87
N ARG A 556 -82.17 -8.01 23.51
CA ARG A 556 -83.59 -8.14 23.89
C ARG A 556 -83.76 -8.35 25.40
N LEU A 557 -82.96 -9.22 26.01
CA LEU A 557 -83.00 -9.48 27.45
C LEU A 557 -82.59 -8.27 28.29
N VAL A 558 -81.58 -7.51 27.86
CA VAL A 558 -81.16 -6.26 28.50
C VAL A 558 -82.23 -5.18 28.34
N LYS A 559 -82.88 -5.07 27.17
CA LYS A 559 -84.05 -4.19 26.99
C LYS A 559 -85.20 -4.57 27.91
N GLN A 560 -85.49 -5.86 28.06
CA GLN A 560 -86.53 -6.36 28.98
C GLN A 560 -86.16 -6.08 30.45
N TYR A 561 -84.91 -6.29 30.85
CA TYR A 561 -84.44 -5.98 32.21
C TYR A 561 -84.49 -4.48 32.51
N ILE A 562 -84.08 -3.62 31.57
CA ILE A 562 -84.14 -2.16 31.68
C ILE A 562 -85.61 -1.70 31.72
N CYS A 563 -86.48 -2.22 30.84
CA CYS A 563 -87.92 -1.94 30.89
C CYS A 563 -88.54 -2.39 32.22
N MET A 564 -88.24 -3.59 32.72
CA MET A 564 -88.70 -4.03 34.04
C MET A 564 -88.20 -3.10 35.15
N LYS A 565 -86.93 -2.68 35.11
CA LYS A 565 -86.35 -1.81 36.14
C LYS A 565 -86.90 -0.38 36.10
N ILE A 566 -87.22 0.14 34.92
CA ILE A 566 -87.87 1.45 34.72
C ILE A 566 -89.34 1.39 35.13
N PHE A 567 -90.07 0.32 34.78
CA PHE A 567 -91.48 0.16 35.13
C PHE A 567 -91.73 -0.30 36.57
N LYS A 568 -90.74 -0.86 37.27
CA LYS A 568 -90.87 -1.18 38.70
C LYS A 568 -90.91 0.08 39.60
N ASN A 569 -90.73 1.28 39.03
CA ASN A 569 -90.78 2.53 39.79
C ASN A 569 -91.91 3.50 39.38
N LYS A 570 -93.03 2.99 38.84
CA LYS A 570 -94.28 3.75 38.86
C LYS A 570 -95.49 2.83 38.87
N ARG A 571 -96.09 2.70 40.06
CA ARG A 571 -97.48 2.28 40.20
C ARG A 571 -98.40 3.31 39.54
N ASP A 572 -99.34 2.74 38.81
CA ASP A 572 -100.68 3.21 38.46
C ASP A 572 -100.84 4.24 37.33
N ALA A 573 -101.28 3.74 36.16
CA ALA A 573 -102.64 4.02 35.67
C ALA A 573 -102.97 3.14 34.44
N ASN A 574 -104.07 2.40 34.57
CA ASN A 574 -104.72 1.61 33.53
C ASN A 574 -105.06 2.45 32.29
N ALA A 575 -104.54 2.07 31.13
CA ALA A 575 -105.19 2.16 29.81
C ALA A 575 -104.20 1.64 28.75
N VAL A 576 -104.72 1.15 27.63
CA VAL A 576 -103.99 0.74 26.42
C VAL A 576 -103.61 -0.76 26.36
N HIS A 577 -104.69 -1.53 26.12
CA HIS A 577 -104.80 -2.78 25.35
C HIS A 577 -104.53 -4.15 26.01
N PRO A 578 -105.59 -4.98 26.15
CA PRO A 578 -105.52 -6.38 26.52
C PRO A 578 -105.46 -7.26 25.26
N LYS A 579 -104.52 -8.21 25.24
CA LYS A 579 -104.63 -9.57 24.69
C LYS A 579 -103.24 -10.16 24.52
N LEU A 580 -102.80 -10.87 25.55
CA LEU A 580 -101.78 -11.91 25.44
C LEU A 580 -102.20 -13.07 26.36
N ASP A 581 -103.35 -13.64 26.05
CA ASP A 581 -103.67 -15.02 26.42
C ASP A 581 -103.38 -15.88 25.20
N ASN A 582 -102.16 -16.42 25.15
CA ASN A 582 -101.94 -17.86 25.02
C ASN A 582 -100.43 -18.14 25.04
N LEU A 583 -100.10 -18.99 26.02
CA LEU A 583 -98.85 -19.70 26.26
C LEU A 583 -98.17 -20.26 25.01
#